data_AF-A0AAD9G8U2-F1
#
_entry.id   AF-A0AAD9G8U2-F1
#
_cell.length_a   1.000
_cell.length_b   1.000
_cell.length_c   1.000
_cell.angle_alpha   90.00
_cell.angle_beta   90.00
_cell.angle_gamma   90.00
#
_symmetry.space_group_name_H-M   'P 1'
#
loop_
_entity.id
_entity.type
_entity.pdbx_description
1 polymer ?
#
loop_
_entity_poly.entity_id
_entity_poly.type
_entity_poly.pdbx_seq_one_letter_code
_entity_poly.pdbx_strand_id
1 'polypeptide(L)'
;MRSALVVLVNVLLLLVGLVGRSDAVHFDETAQISPSDSTRESKAATTNQRFLRGGDKPISTTEEEDRDITLGSIVIASAKAVNMRNKLNIMLARGLSPTRVLKKLGVVRMSDKNFNNFARFYARYLAKYSGKKPNLPKTAEDVIVLPKMKDWLAQELLPFQVEQNLKNLASRNVNRYMKIYFKDADNIIILPRLERWESQRLLPSQFKNNLIEIGVKDTTKYTEWYMRNGGDEVVMTKLRKWLQQGIDPADIGAKLRKIGVTDTAKYVDWYIDAPVVARLKTWVNRGLYSPQILVKLKRAGVTDIKRYSNTITDLYGQRQAMLYRKTLP
;
A
#
# COMPACT_ATOMS: atom_id res chain seq x y z
N MET A 1 -2.06 -36.66 -20.52
CA MET A 1 -2.10 -35.21 -20.20
C MET A 1 -3.32 -34.76 -19.38
N ARG A 2 -4.39 -35.57 -19.19
CA ARG A 2 -5.56 -35.17 -18.37
C ARG A 2 -5.40 -35.36 -16.85
N SER A 3 -4.41 -36.14 -16.39
CA SER A 3 -4.20 -36.40 -14.95
C SER A 3 -3.38 -35.34 -14.22
N ALA A 4 -2.58 -34.53 -14.92
CA ALA A 4 -1.79 -33.47 -14.30
C ALA A 4 -2.65 -32.25 -13.86
N LEU A 5 -3.79 -32.03 -14.53
CA LEU A 5 -4.68 -30.92 -14.23
C LEU A 5 -5.48 -31.14 -12.93
N VAL A 6 -5.78 -32.40 -12.59
CA VAL A 6 -6.57 -32.76 -11.39
C VAL A 6 -5.74 -32.61 -10.11
N VAL A 7 -4.43 -32.88 -10.17
CA VAL A 7 -3.52 -32.70 -9.03
C VAL A 7 -3.33 -31.21 -8.72
N LEU A 8 -3.28 -30.35 -9.74
CA LEU A 8 -3.06 -28.92 -9.57
C LEU A 8 -4.28 -28.19 -8.98
N VAL A 9 -5.49 -28.68 -9.26
CA VAL A 9 -6.74 -28.13 -8.65
C VAL A 9 -6.89 -28.55 -7.19
N ASN A 10 -6.45 -29.76 -6.80
CA ASN A 10 -6.53 -30.21 -5.41
C ASN A 10 -5.47 -29.56 -4.50
N VAL A 11 -4.29 -29.21 -5.02
CA VAL A 11 -3.28 -28.46 -4.24
C VAL A 11 -3.71 -27.00 -4.00
N LEU A 12 -4.45 -26.40 -4.92
CA LEU A 12 -4.96 -25.03 -4.76
C LEU A 12 -6.07 -24.92 -3.70
N LEU A 13 -6.85 -25.98 -3.49
CA LEU A 13 -7.90 -26.03 -2.46
C LEU A 13 -7.38 -26.24 -1.04
N LEU A 14 -6.16 -26.78 -0.89
CA LEU A 14 -5.54 -27.00 0.43
C LEU A 14 -4.87 -25.75 1.03
N LEU A 15 -4.64 -24.70 0.23
CA LEU A 15 -3.99 -23.45 0.68
C LEU A 15 -4.97 -22.37 1.17
N VAL A 16 -6.28 -22.59 1.09
CA VAL A 16 -7.30 -21.64 1.60
C VAL A 16 -7.68 -21.91 3.07
N GLY A 17 -7.13 -22.96 3.70
CA GLY A 17 -7.50 -23.42 5.04
C GLY A 17 -6.72 -22.86 6.23
N LEU A 18 -5.71 -22.01 6.06
CA LEU A 18 -4.85 -21.53 7.16
C LEU A 18 -4.96 -20.01 7.36
N VAL A 19 -6.14 -19.58 7.81
CA VAL A 19 -6.33 -18.36 8.58
C VAL A 19 -6.87 -18.77 9.95
N GLY A 20 -6.08 -18.58 11.00
CA GLY A 20 -6.55 -18.81 12.36
C GLY A 20 -5.55 -18.40 13.43
N ARG A 21 -5.91 -17.32 14.14
CA ARG A 21 -5.52 -16.94 15.52
C ARG A 21 -4.09 -16.46 15.80
N SER A 22 -3.99 -15.24 16.31
CA SER A 22 -3.44 -14.98 17.66
C SER A 22 -4.02 -13.68 18.24
N ASP A 23 -4.23 -13.74 19.55
CA ASP A 23 -5.05 -12.88 20.40
C ASP A 23 -4.41 -11.55 20.86
N ALA A 24 -5.29 -10.77 21.49
CA ALA A 24 -5.10 -9.52 22.20
C ALA A 24 -3.98 -9.52 23.25
N VAL A 25 -3.34 -8.34 23.44
CA VAL A 25 -2.69 -7.96 24.70
C VAL A 25 -2.93 -6.47 24.98
N HIS A 26 -3.13 -6.25 26.27
CA HIS A 26 -3.51 -5.09 27.07
C HIS A 26 -2.92 -3.71 26.74
N PHE A 27 -3.80 -2.73 26.94
CA PHE A 27 -3.54 -1.34 27.28
C PHE A 27 -3.12 -1.28 28.75
N ASP A 28 -2.10 -0.49 29.08
CA ASP A 28 -1.94 0.03 30.44
C ASP A 28 -1.38 1.45 30.43
N GLU A 29 -1.78 2.16 31.48
CA GLU A 29 -1.91 3.59 31.65
C GLU A 29 -0.69 4.24 32.32
N THR A 30 -0.73 5.57 32.36
CA THR A 30 -0.08 6.51 33.32
C THR A 30 1.15 7.29 32.83
N ALA A 31 0.94 8.61 32.73
CA ALA A 31 1.77 9.60 33.40
C ALA A 31 0.98 10.89 33.60
N GLN A 32 0.65 11.16 34.86
CA GLN A 32 0.22 12.45 35.41
C GLN A 32 1.35 13.48 35.27
N ILE A 33 1.02 14.74 34.93
CA ILE A 33 1.57 15.94 35.60
C ILE A 33 0.50 17.05 35.57
N SER A 34 0.16 17.54 36.76
CA SER A 34 -0.50 18.82 37.09
C SER A 34 0.49 19.58 38.02
N PRO A 35 0.24 20.79 38.56
CA PRO A 35 -0.62 21.92 38.16
C PRO A 35 0.10 23.29 38.32
N SER A 36 -0.55 24.41 37.98
CA SER A 36 -0.44 25.74 38.64
C SER A 36 -1.44 26.70 37.98
N ASP A 37 -2.56 27.09 38.59
CA ASP A 37 -2.82 28.05 39.69
C ASP A 37 -2.57 29.54 39.37
N SER A 38 -3.67 30.30 39.42
CA SER A 38 -3.84 31.70 39.89
C SER A 38 -4.92 32.45 39.08
N THR A 39 -6.08 32.76 39.70
CA THR A 39 -6.41 34.06 40.34
C THR A 39 -6.81 35.14 39.31
N ARG A 40 -7.85 35.97 39.40
CA ARG A 40 -9.07 36.17 40.20
C ARG A 40 -9.62 37.52 39.69
N GLU A 41 -10.96 37.69 39.65
CA GLU A 41 -11.69 38.98 39.68
C GLU A 41 -11.49 39.98 38.51
N SER A 42 -12.41 40.89 38.14
CA SER A 42 -13.85 41.10 38.31
C SER A 42 -14.23 42.42 37.59
N LYS A 43 -15.54 42.65 37.36
CA LYS A 43 -16.22 43.98 37.17
C LYS A 43 -16.02 44.68 35.81
N ALA A 44 -16.97 45.42 35.24
CA ALA A 44 -18.39 45.71 35.50
C ALA A 44 -19.00 46.46 34.29
N ALA A 45 -20.34 46.44 34.19
CA ALA A 45 -21.27 47.47 33.67
C ALA A 45 -21.03 48.06 32.25
N THR A 46 -22.04 48.20 31.37
CA THR A 46 -23.14 49.17 31.52
C THR A 46 -24.20 48.99 30.41
N THR A 47 -25.46 48.83 30.83
CA THR A 47 -26.72 49.46 30.35
C THR A 47 -26.98 49.70 28.85
N ASN A 48 -28.05 49.11 28.31
CA ASN A 48 -29.22 49.91 27.87
C ASN A 48 -30.49 49.08 27.65
N GLN A 49 -31.56 49.62 28.23
CA GLN A 49 -32.94 49.15 28.23
C GLN A 49 -33.63 49.38 26.88
N ARG A 50 -34.58 48.52 26.52
CA ARG A 50 -35.90 49.00 26.08
C ARG A 50 -36.99 47.95 26.32
N PHE A 51 -38.01 48.43 27.01
CA PHE A 51 -39.21 47.74 27.47
C PHE A 51 -40.15 47.35 26.33
N LEU A 52 -40.82 46.20 26.46
CA LEU A 52 -42.26 46.08 26.28
C LEU A 52 -42.83 45.13 27.34
N ARG A 53 -44.02 45.47 27.82
CA ARG A 53 -44.61 45.22 29.15
C ARG A 53 -45.79 44.26 29.04
N GLY A 54 -45.98 43.45 30.07
CA GLY A 54 -47.22 42.71 30.41
C GLY A 54 -46.92 41.24 30.72
N GLY A 55 -47.23 40.66 31.87
CA GLY A 55 -47.85 41.12 33.10
C GLY A 55 -47.72 39.97 34.14
N ASP A 56 -47.65 40.36 35.41
CA ASP A 56 -47.97 39.65 36.67
C ASP A 56 -47.29 38.31 37.06
N LYS A 57 -46.66 38.35 38.25
CA LYS A 57 -46.09 37.26 39.07
C LYS A 57 -47.09 36.87 40.21
N PRO A 58 -46.93 35.74 40.93
CA PRO A 58 -45.96 35.59 42.05
C PRO A 58 -45.20 34.24 42.01
N ILE A 59 -43.86 34.20 42.05
CA ILE A 59 -42.98 33.93 43.23
C ILE A 59 -43.40 32.76 44.14
N SER A 60 -42.63 31.66 44.07
CA SER A 60 -41.96 30.97 45.19
C SER A 60 -40.84 30.09 44.58
N THR A 61 -39.54 30.33 44.82
CA THR A 61 -38.66 29.53 45.73
C THR A 61 -39.08 28.06 45.80
N THR A 62 -38.27 27.06 45.47
CA THR A 62 -36.91 26.77 45.97
C THR A 62 -36.31 25.63 45.12
N GLU A 63 -34.98 25.64 44.97
CA GLU A 63 -34.07 24.50 44.81
C GLU A 63 -34.68 23.11 44.47
N GLU A 64 -34.45 22.65 43.24
CA GLU A 64 -34.21 21.23 42.84
C GLU A 64 -34.20 21.15 41.30
N GLU A 65 -33.11 21.56 40.64
CA GLU A 65 -32.88 21.27 39.21
C GLU A 65 -31.83 20.17 39.08
N ASP A 66 -32.20 18.99 39.57
CA ASP A 66 -31.70 17.73 39.05
C ASP A 66 -32.92 16.92 38.63
N ARG A 67 -32.96 16.54 37.35
CA ARG A 67 -33.98 15.72 36.65
C ARG A 67 -35.12 16.50 35.97
N ASP A 68 -34.83 17.01 34.77
CA ASP A 68 -35.87 17.05 33.73
C ASP A 68 -35.27 16.87 32.32
N ILE A 69 -34.95 15.62 31.98
CA ILE A 69 -34.77 15.18 30.59
C ILE A 69 -36.17 15.12 29.97
N THR A 70 -36.63 16.31 29.62
CA THR A 70 -37.97 16.69 29.17
C THR A 70 -38.54 15.83 28.04
N LEU A 71 -39.73 15.28 28.25
CA LEU A 71 -40.63 14.71 27.22
C LEU A 71 -40.81 15.62 25.99
N GLY A 72 -40.72 16.95 26.15
CA GLY A 72 -40.75 17.92 25.06
C GLY A 72 -39.63 17.77 24.03
N SER A 73 -38.43 17.35 24.46
CA SER A 73 -37.30 17.07 23.56
C SER A 73 -37.56 15.83 22.68
N ILE A 74 -38.27 14.84 23.23
CA ILE A 74 -38.65 13.58 22.56
C ILE A 74 -39.72 13.83 21.49
N VAL A 75 -40.69 14.71 21.76
CA VAL A 75 -41.76 15.08 20.81
C VAL A 75 -41.22 15.92 19.65
N ILE A 76 -40.30 16.87 19.91
CA ILE A 76 -39.70 17.69 18.85
C ILE A 76 -38.75 16.86 17.95
N ALA A 77 -37.99 15.92 18.54
CA ALA A 77 -37.13 15.02 17.78
C ALA A 77 -37.93 14.06 16.88
N SER A 78 -39.06 13.54 17.37
CA SER A 78 -39.94 12.65 16.61
C SER A 78 -40.63 13.38 15.45
N ALA A 79 -41.12 14.61 15.64
CA ALA A 79 -41.68 15.41 14.55
C ALA A 79 -40.67 15.70 13.42
N LYS A 80 -39.43 16.06 13.77
CA LYS A 80 -38.34 16.26 12.78
C LYS A 80 -38.01 14.97 12.02
N ALA A 81 -38.01 13.83 12.70
CA ALA A 81 -37.75 12.53 12.08
C ALA A 81 -38.87 12.10 11.11
N VAL A 82 -40.14 12.33 11.45
CA VAL A 82 -41.29 12.06 10.57
C VAL A 82 -41.24 12.94 9.33
N ASN A 83 -40.94 14.23 9.48
CA ASN A 83 -40.83 15.16 8.35
C ASN A 83 -39.69 14.74 7.38
N MET A 84 -38.52 14.37 7.90
CA MET A 84 -37.42 13.87 7.06
C MET A 84 -37.76 12.57 6.35
N ARG A 85 -38.45 11.63 7.02
CA ARG A 85 -38.91 10.38 6.39
C ARG A 85 -39.87 10.65 5.23
N ASN A 86 -40.81 11.56 5.41
CA ASN A 86 -41.74 11.98 4.35
C ASN A 86 -41.00 12.66 3.19
N LYS A 87 -40.04 13.54 3.48
CA LYS A 87 -39.19 14.18 2.47
C LYS A 87 -38.44 13.15 1.62
N LEU A 88 -37.83 12.13 2.23
CA LEU A 88 -37.13 11.07 1.50
C LEU A 88 -38.08 10.21 0.66
N ASN A 89 -39.28 9.90 1.18
CA ASN A 89 -40.31 9.17 0.43
C ASN A 89 -40.77 9.95 -0.81
N ILE A 90 -40.97 11.27 -0.69
CA ILE A 90 -41.32 12.13 -1.82
C ILE A 90 -40.18 12.15 -2.85
N MET A 91 -38.92 12.23 -2.44
CA MET A 91 -37.78 12.17 -3.37
C MET A 91 -37.75 10.84 -4.13
N LEU A 92 -38.03 9.72 -3.45
CA LEU A 92 -38.07 8.38 -4.04
C LEU A 92 -39.30 8.18 -4.96
N ALA A 93 -40.45 8.75 -4.60
CA ALA A 93 -41.66 8.72 -5.41
C ALA A 93 -41.46 9.51 -6.71
N ARG A 94 -40.82 10.67 -6.63
CA ARG A 94 -40.41 11.49 -7.78
C ARG A 94 -39.25 10.91 -8.60
N GLY A 95 -38.72 9.74 -8.23
CA GLY A 95 -37.65 9.06 -8.97
C GLY A 95 -36.32 9.81 -9.02
N LEU A 96 -36.02 10.65 -8.01
CA LEU A 96 -34.74 11.37 -7.98
C LEU A 96 -33.56 10.39 -7.96
N SER A 97 -32.52 10.69 -8.73
CA SER A 97 -31.29 9.91 -8.70
C SER A 97 -30.55 10.08 -7.37
N PRO A 98 -29.79 9.05 -6.93
CA PRO A 98 -28.93 9.14 -5.75
C PRO A 98 -28.01 10.37 -5.75
N THR A 99 -27.45 10.71 -6.90
CA THR A 99 -26.59 11.90 -7.09
C THR A 99 -27.33 13.22 -6.85
N ARG A 100 -28.58 13.34 -7.33
CA ARG A 100 -29.41 14.53 -7.07
C ARG A 100 -29.80 14.64 -5.60
N VAL A 101 -30.08 13.51 -4.95
CA VAL A 101 -30.43 13.48 -3.52
C VAL A 101 -29.24 13.83 -2.64
N LEU A 102 -28.02 13.34 -2.96
CA LEU A 102 -26.78 13.76 -2.29
C LEU A 102 -26.64 15.29 -2.29
N LYS A 103 -26.76 15.91 -3.48
CA LYS A 103 -26.67 17.37 -3.63
C LYS A 103 -27.77 18.09 -2.83
N LYS A 104 -29.01 17.61 -2.88
CA LYS A 104 -30.14 18.22 -2.18
C LYS A 104 -30.09 18.07 -0.66
N LEU A 105 -29.44 17.03 -0.16
CA LEU A 105 -29.20 16.82 1.26
C LEU A 105 -27.88 17.45 1.75
N GLY A 106 -27.07 18.02 0.85
CA GLY A 106 -25.78 18.62 1.18
C GLY A 106 -24.79 17.59 1.75
N VAL A 107 -24.84 16.35 1.26
CA VAL A 107 -23.95 15.26 1.71
C VAL A 107 -22.73 15.21 0.78
N VAL A 108 -21.58 15.52 1.34
CA VAL A 108 -20.26 15.48 0.71
C VAL A 108 -19.37 14.41 1.35
N ARG A 109 -19.51 14.21 2.66
CA ARG A 109 -18.72 13.28 3.49
C ARG A 109 -19.63 12.32 4.26
N MET A 110 -19.07 11.21 4.72
CA MET A 110 -19.80 10.19 5.48
C MET A 110 -20.09 10.65 6.92
N SER A 111 -19.35 11.63 7.41
CA SER A 111 -19.55 12.28 8.71
C SER A 111 -20.64 13.37 8.70
N ASP A 112 -21.17 13.74 7.53
CA ASP A 112 -22.20 14.78 7.45
C ASP A 112 -23.49 14.35 8.15
N LYS A 113 -24.13 15.28 8.86
CA LYS A 113 -25.39 15.03 9.61
C LYS A 113 -26.50 14.36 8.77
N ASN A 114 -26.50 14.59 7.46
CA ASN A 114 -27.50 14.06 6.54
C ASN A 114 -27.09 12.75 5.85
N PHE A 115 -25.87 12.24 6.08
CA PHE A 115 -25.39 11.01 5.44
C PHE A 115 -26.27 9.81 5.80
N ASN A 116 -26.66 9.65 7.07
CA ASN A 116 -27.55 8.56 7.49
C ASN A 116 -28.93 8.63 6.80
N ASN A 117 -29.46 9.84 6.58
CA ASN A 117 -30.70 10.04 5.84
C ASN A 117 -30.52 9.66 4.37
N PHE A 118 -29.39 10.03 3.76
CA PHE A 118 -29.05 9.62 2.41
C PHE A 118 -28.89 8.09 2.29
N ALA A 119 -28.20 7.44 3.23
CA ALA A 119 -28.01 6.00 3.23
C ALA A 119 -29.34 5.23 3.31
N ARG A 120 -30.28 5.70 4.14
CA ARG A 120 -31.64 5.17 4.21
C ARG A 120 -32.40 5.36 2.90
N PHE A 121 -32.28 6.53 2.27
CA PHE A 121 -32.85 6.76 0.94
C PHE A 121 -32.26 5.80 -0.09
N TYR A 122 -30.94 5.62 -0.09
CA TYR A 122 -30.23 4.79 -1.05
C TYR A 122 -30.61 3.31 -0.94
N ALA A 123 -30.74 2.78 0.27
CA ALA A 123 -31.21 1.42 0.48
C ALA A 123 -32.61 1.19 -0.11
N ARG A 124 -33.53 2.14 0.08
CA ARG A 124 -34.87 2.08 -0.53
C ARG A 124 -34.83 2.25 -2.05
N TYR A 125 -33.92 3.09 -2.55
CA TYR A 125 -33.69 3.25 -3.98
C TYR A 125 -33.24 1.94 -4.62
N LEU A 126 -32.26 1.24 -4.02
CA LEU A 126 -31.82 -0.06 -4.49
C LEU A 126 -32.95 -1.09 -4.49
N ALA A 127 -33.75 -1.17 -3.43
CA ALA A 127 -34.89 -2.09 -3.37
C ALA A 127 -35.94 -1.81 -4.45
N LYS A 128 -36.23 -0.53 -4.75
CA LYS A 128 -37.22 -0.13 -5.76
C LYS A 128 -36.73 -0.32 -7.19
N TYR A 129 -35.43 -0.21 -7.44
CA TYR A 129 -34.82 -0.19 -8.78
C TYR A 129 -33.85 -1.35 -9.05
N SER A 130 -33.87 -2.40 -8.22
CA SER A 130 -32.95 -3.55 -8.25
C SER A 130 -32.86 -4.24 -9.62
N GLY A 131 -33.99 -4.33 -10.35
CA GLY A 131 -34.05 -4.96 -11.68
C GLY A 131 -33.83 -4.03 -12.87
N LYS A 132 -33.66 -2.71 -12.67
CA LYS A 132 -33.69 -1.73 -13.78
C LYS A 132 -32.32 -1.24 -14.22
N LYS A 133 -31.25 -1.43 -13.43
CA LYS A 133 -29.88 -0.99 -13.77
C LYS A 133 -28.85 -1.95 -13.18
N PRO A 134 -28.20 -2.81 -14.00
CA PRO A 134 -27.24 -3.82 -13.50
C PRO A 134 -26.00 -3.22 -12.83
N ASN A 135 -25.68 -1.93 -13.06
CA ASN A 135 -24.43 -1.30 -12.63
C ASN A 135 -24.62 -0.21 -11.55
N LEU A 136 -25.59 -0.35 -10.66
CA LEU A 136 -25.75 0.58 -9.53
C LEU A 136 -24.66 0.36 -8.46
N PRO A 137 -24.14 1.42 -7.82
CA PRO A 137 -23.25 1.29 -6.67
C PRO A 137 -23.88 0.42 -5.57
N LYS A 138 -23.10 -0.42 -4.90
CA LYS A 138 -23.67 -1.38 -3.93
C LYS A 138 -24.04 -0.70 -2.60
N THR A 139 -23.31 0.34 -2.23
CA THR A 139 -23.53 1.07 -0.97
C THR A 139 -23.72 2.56 -1.21
N ALA A 140 -24.29 3.25 -0.23
CA ALA A 140 -24.39 4.72 -0.26
C ALA A 140 -23.00 5.39 -0.30
N GLU A 141 -22.03 4.77 0.35
CA GLU A 141 -20.62 5.18 0.32
C GLU A 141 -20.03 5.09 -1.09
N ASP A 142 -20.34 4.02 -1.83
CA ASP A 142 -19.88 3.83 -3.21
C ASP A 142 -20.39 4.96 -4.13
N VAL A 143 -21.58 5.53 -3.87
CA VAL A 143 -22.12 6.66 -4.64
C VAL A 143 -21.27 7.93 -4.48
N ILE A 144 -20.61 8.09 -3.34
CA ILE A 144 -19.74 9.25 -3.06
C ILE A 144 -18.31 8.97 -3.52
N VAL A 145 -17.78 7.79 -3.20
CA VAL A 145 -16.35 7.47 -3.37
C VAL A 145 -16.01 7.10 -4.80
N LEU A 146 -16.79 6.25 -5.47
CA LEU A 146 -16.41 5.74 -6.80
C LEU A 146 -16.29 6.84 -7.86
N PRO A 147 -17.17 7.87 -7.91
CA PRO A 147 -16.96 9.00 -8.82
C PRO A 147 -15.66 9.74 -8.51
N LYS A 148 -15.40 10.04 -7.23
CA LYS A 148 -14.16 10.72 -6.80
C LYS A 148 -12.90 9.93 -7.16
N MET A 149 -12.96 8.61 -7.10
CA MET A 149 -11.83 7.76 -7.52
C MET A 149 -11.48 7.93 -8.99
N LYS A 150 -12.49 8.03 -9.87
CA LYS A 150 -12.25 8.30 -11.28
C LYS A 150 -11.57 9.66 -11.48
N ASP A 151 -12.03 10.66 -10.74
CA ASP A 151 -11.42 11.99 -10.77
C ASP A 151 -9.98 11.95 -10.24
N TRP A 152 -9.71 11.21 -9.17
CA TRP A 152 -8.37 11.04 -8.60
C TRP A 152 -7.42 10.31 -9.53
N LEU A 153 -7.88 9.28 -10.24
CA LEU A 153 -7.10 8.59 -11.27
C LEU A 153 -6.77 9.54 -12.43
N ALA A 154 -7.74 10.35 -12.87
CA ALA A 154 -7.53 11.33 -13.94
C ALA A 154 -6.57 12.46 -13.53
N GLN A 155 -6.50 12.77 -12.23
CA GLN A 155 -5.54 13.71 -11.64
C GLN A 155 -4.21 13.04 -11.26
N GLU A 156 -4.03 11.75 -11.56
CA GLU A 156 -2.84 10.96 -11.23
C GLU A 156 -2.45 11.03 -9.74
N LEU A 157 -3.44 11.09 -8.84
CA LEU A 157 -3.17 11.19 -7.40
C LEU A 157 -2.41 9.97 -6.89
N LEU A 158 -1.42 10.19 -6.04
CA LEU A 158 -0.63 9.10 -5.49
C LEU A 158 -1.45 8.28 -4.49
N PRO A 159 -1.21 6.96 -4.38
CA PRO A 159 -1.89 6.11 -3.41
C PRO A 159 -1.99 6.69 -2.00
N PHE A 160 -0.93 7.30 -1.46
CA PHE A 160 -0.99 7.93 -0.13
C PHE A 160 -1.96 9.13 -0.08
N GLN A 161 -2.04 9.93 -1.15
CA GLN A 161 -2.96 11.07 -1.24
C GLN A 161 -4.41 10.58 -1.30
N VAL A 162 -4.65 9.48 -2.02
CA VAL A 162 -5.96 8.83 -2.09
C VAL A 162 -6.35 8.24 -0.75
N GLU A 163 -5.44 7.58 -0.04
CA GLU A 163 -5.68 7.08 1.32
C GLU A 163 -6.09 8.23 2.25
N GLN A 164 -5.38 9.36 2.19
CA GLN A 164 -5.70 10.54 2.99
C GLN A 164 -7.05 11.14 2.60
N ASN A 165 -7.37 11.22 1.30
CA ASN A 165 -8.66 11.71 0.83
C ASN A 165 -9.82 10.82 1.29
N LEU A 166 -9.64 9.50 1.30
CA LEU A 166 -10.63 8.56 1.83
C LEU A 166 -10.86 8.77 3.34
N LYS A 167 -9.80 9.00 4.11
CA LYS A 167 -9.90 9.37 5.53
C LYS A 167 -10.62 10.71 5.73
N ASN A 168 -10.31 11.70 4.90
CA ASN A 168 -10.97 13.02 4.92
C ASN A 168 -12.46 12.95 4.58
N LEU A 169 -12.88 11.97 3.77
CA LEU A 169 -14.29 11.68 3.53
C LEU A 169 -14.97 10.94 4.68
N ALA A 170 -14.24 10.56 5.73
CA ALA A 170 -14.69 9.68 6.81
C ALA A 170 -15.15 8.30 6.31
N SER A 171 -14.47 7.76 5.28
CA SER A 171 -14.75 6.42 4.77
C SER A 171 -14.51 5.36 5.85
N ARG A 172 -15.45 4.44 6.01
CA ARG A 172 -15.32 3.33 6.98
C ARG A 172 -14.52 2.16 6.43
N ASN A 173 -14.28 2.14 5.11
CA ASN A 173 -13.68 1.01 4.43
C ASN A 173 -12.55 1.44 3.49
N VAL A 174 -11.61 2.22 4.02
CA VAL A 174 -10.44 2.72 3.29
C VAL A 174 -9.71 1.59 2.56
N ASN A 175 -9.50 0.45 3.22
CA ASN A 175 -8.81 -0.70 2.63
C ASN A 175 -9.52 -1.27 1.40
N ARG A 176 -10.85 -1.40 1.41
CA ARG A 176 -11.64 -1.84 0.24
C ARG A 176 -11.44 -0.87 -0.92
N TYR A 177 -11.51 0.42 -0.64
CA TYR A 177 -11.40 1.46 -1.65
C TYR A 177 -9.99 1.58 -2.22
N MET A 178 -8.96 1.48 -1.39
CA MET A 178 -7.58 1.40 -1.86
C MET A 178 -7.37 0.19 -2.78
N LYS A 179 -7.92 -0.98 -2.46
CA LYS A 179 -7.86 -2.15 -3.36
C LYS A 179 -8.53 -1.91 -4.71
N ILE A 180 -9.64 -1.17 -4.75
CA ILE A 180 -10.29 -0.79 -6.02
C ILE A 180 -9.39 0.17 -6.78
N TYR A 181 -8.87 1.19 -6.11
CA TYR A 181 -7.99 2.20 -6.70
C TYR A 181 -6.74 1.57 -7.35
N PHE A 182 -6.06 0.66 -6.64
CA PHE A 182 -4.85 0.00 -7.13
C PHE A 182 -5.06 -0.80 -8.42
N LYS A 183 -6.27 -1.31 -8.69
CA LYS A 183 -6.53 -2.05 -9.94
C LYS A 183 -6.24 -1.22 -11.19
N ASP A 184 -6.57 0.06 -11.13
CA ASP A 184 -6.40 0.99 -12.26
C ASP A 184 -5.10 1.81 -12.11
N ALA A 185 -4.74 2.18 -10.87
CA ALA A 185 -3.55 2.96 -10.58
C ALA A 185 -2.24 2.22 -10.91
N ASP A 186 -2.23 0.88 -10.86
CA ASP A 186 -1.07 0.06 -11.27
C ASP A 186 -0.58 0.46 -12.68
N ASN A 187 -1.50 0.60 -13.63
CA ASN A 187 -1.16 0.90 -15.04
C ASN A 187 -1.03 2.39 -15.31
N ILE A 188 -1.85 3.22 -14.64
CA ILE A 188 -1.94 4.66 -14.95
C ILE A 188 -0.82 5.43 -14.24
N ILE A 189 -0.46 5.04 -13.01
CA ILE A 189 0.38 5.85 -12.13
C ILE A 189 1.66 5.11 -11.75
N ILE A 190 1.55 3.86 -11.32
CA ILE A 190 2.69 3.14 -10.75
C ILE A 190 3.64 2.71 -11.87
N LEU A 191 3.16 1.97 -12.87
CA LEU A 191 4.00 1.44 -13.96
C LEU A 191 4.82 2.53 -14.69
N PRO A 192 4.26 3.67 -15.11
CA PRO A 192 5.05 4.73 -15.74
C PRO A 192 6.16 5.30 -14.84
N ARG A 193 5.96 5.29 -13.52
CA ARG A 193 7.00 5.69 -12.55
C ARG A 193 8.08 4.62 -12.41
N LEU A 194 7.72 3.34 -12.46
CA LEU A 194 8.68 2.25 -12.42
C LEU A 194 9.65 2.33 -13.60
N GLU A 195 9.13 2.50 -14.82
CA GLU A 195 9.93 2.64 -16.04
C GLU A 195 10.88 3.85 -15.96
N ARG A 196 10.38 4.98 -15.43
CA ARG A 196 11.22 6.15 -15.18
C ARG A 196 12.33 5.85 -14.17
N TRP A 197 12.03 5.21 -13.05
CA TRP A 197 13.03 4.87 -12.03
C TRP A 197 14.03 3.81 -12.49
N GLU A 198 13.60 2.88 -13.33
CA GLU A 198 14.48 1.90 -13.95
C GLU A 198 15.60 2.57 -14.76
N SER A 199 15.23 3.56 -15.59
CA SER A 199 16.20 4.34 -16.38
C SER A 199 17.26 5.07 -15.52
N GLN A 200 16.93 5.37 -14.26
CA GLN A 200 17.82 6.07 -13.32
C GLN A 200 18.83 5.16 -12.62
N ARG A 201 18.78 3.84 -12.84
CA ARG A 201 19.71 2.86 -12.26
C ARG A 201 19.81 2.95 -10.73
N LEU A 202 18.67 3.08 -10.06
CA LEU A 202 18.59 3.25 -8.61
C LEU A 202 19.10 2.02 -7.85
N LEU A 203 19.58 2.18 -6.62
CA LEU A 203 19.81 1.01 -5.76
C LEU A 203 18.47 0.34 -5.42
N PRO A 204 18.42 -0.99 -5.24
CA PRO A 204 17.20 -1.69 -4.85
C PRO A 204 16.53 -1.09 -3.60
N SER A 205 17.31 -0.66 -2.60
CA SER A 205 16.79 0.03 -1.42
C SER A 205 16.15 1.39 -1.74
N GLN A 206 16.77 2.18 -2.62
CA GLN A 206 16.22 3.46 -3.08
C GLN A 206 14.92 3.25 -3.86
N PHE A 207 14.91 2.28 -4.78
CA PHE A 207 13.71 1.92 -5.52
C PHE A 207 12.57 1.49 -4.59
N LYS A 208 12.86 0.66 -3.58
CA LYS A 208 11.89 0.25 -2.55
C LYS A 208 11.37 1.45 -1.75
N ASN A 209 12.24 2.38 -1.36
CA ASN A 209 11.83 3.58 -0.64
C ASN A 209 10.92 4.47 -1.49
N ASN A 210 11.24 4.67 -2.76
CA ASN A 210 10.40 5.43 -3.69
C ASN A 210 8.98 4.84 -3.81
N LEU A 211 8.85 3.51 -3.81
CA LEU A 211 7.55 2.85 -3.79
C LEU A 211 6.76 3.15 -2.51
N ILE A 212 7.43 3.09 -1.36
CA ILE A 212 6.81 3.39 -0.06
C ILE A 212 6.38 4.87 -0.01
N GLU A 213 7.20 5.78 -0.53
CA GLU A 213 6.90 7.22 -0.60
C GLU A 213 5.65 7.52 -1.42
N ILE A 214 5.41 6.80 -2.52
CA ILE A 214 4.16 6.95 -3.28
C ILE A 214 2.97 6.22 -2.65
N GLY A 215 3.16 5.50 -1.55
CA GLY A 215 2.10 4.82 -0.80
C GLY A 215 1.86 3.36 -1.19
N VAL A 216 2.79 2.72 -1.89
CA VAL A 216 2.74 1.28 -2.17
C VAL A 216 3.22 0.51 -0.93
N LYS A 217 2.28 -0.16 -0.24
CA LYS A 217 2.57 -0.92 1.00
C LYS A 217 3.24 -2.26 0.72
N ASP A 218 2.72 -3.01 -0.25
CA ASP A 218 3.33 -4.25 -0.72
C ASP A 218 4.24 -3.96 -1.91
N THR A 219 5.55 -3.96 -1.65
CA THR A 219 6.58 -3.63 -2.65
C THR A 219 7.09 -4.87 -3.39
N THR A 220 6.69 -6.08 -2.98
CA THR A 220 7.31 -7.34 -3.41
C THR A 220 7.26 -7.51 -4.93
N LYS A 221 6.06 -7.47 -5.51
CA LYS A 221 5.81 -7.54 -6.96
C LYS A 221 6.68 -6.55 -7.75
N TYR A 222 6.79 -5.32 -7.27
CA TYR A 222 7.49 -4.24 -7.95
C TYR A 222 9.01 -4.35 -7.83
N THR A 223 9.50 -4.75 -6.67
CA THR A 223 10.93 -5.02 -6.47
C THR A 223 11.38 -6.20 -7.32
N GLU A 224 10.58 -7.26 -7.44
CA GLU A 224 10.88 -8.37 -8.35
C GLU A 224 10.90 -7.93 -9.81
N TRP A 225 9.90 -7.16 -10.24
CA TRP A 225 9.88 -6.58 -11.59
C TRP A 225 11.14 -5.75 -11.84
N TYR A 226 11.53 -4.89 -10.91
CA TYR A 226 12.72 -4.07 -11.03
C TYR A 226 14.00 -4.90 -11.17
N MET A 227 14.16 -5.92 -10.33
CA MET A 227 15.32 -6.80 -10.40
C MET A 227 15.41 -7.56 -11.72
N ARG A 228 14.28 -7.88 -12.36
CA ARG A 228 14.25 -8.56 -13.67
C ARG A 228 14.55 -7.64 -14.86
N ASN A 229 14.19 -6.35 -14.77
CA ASN A 229 14.28 -5.43 -15.92
C ASN A 229 15.55 -4.56 -15.92
N GLY A 230 16.18 -4.31 -14.77
CA GLY A 230 17.46 -3.57 -14.75
C GLY A 230 18.21 -3.55 -13.43
N GLY A 231 17.53 -3.85 -12.31
CA GLY A 231 18.12 -3.86 -10.98
C GLY A 231 19.30 -4.83 -10.82
N ASP A 232 19.29 -5.96 -11.53
CA ASP A 232 20.39 -6.92 -11.52
C ASP A 232 21.72 -6.30 -11.97
N GLU A 233 21.73 -5.55 -13.07
CA GLU A 233 22.97 -4.93 -13.59
C GLU A 233 23.50 -3.83 -12.67
N VAL A 234 22.61 -3.12 -11.95
CA VAL A 234 23.00 -2.15 -10.92
C VAL A 234 23.73 -2.86 -9.78
N VAL A 235 23.21 -4.00 -9.32
CA VAL A 235 23.83 -4.82 -8.28
C VAL A 235 25.16 -5.39 -8.77
N MET A 236 25.20 -5.93 -9.99
CA MET A 236 26.42 -6.49 -10.60
C MET A 236 27.52 -5.44 -10.76
N THR A 237 27.16 -4.20 -11.12
CA THR A 237 28.11 -3.08 -11.19
C THR A 237 28.74 -2.80 -9.82
N LYS A 238 27.96 -2.82 -8.74
CA LYS A 238 28.49 -2.65 -7.38
C LYS A 238 29.38 -3.83 -6.98
N LEU A 239 28.98 -5.06 -7.28
CA LEU A 239 29.78 -6.25 -6.99
C LEU A 239 31.13 -6.23 -7.69
N ARG A 240 31.18 -5.88 -8.99
CA ARG A 240 32.44 -5.72 -9.74
C ARG A 240 33.35 -4.69 -9.07
N LYS A 241 32.80 -3.56 -8.61
CA LYS A 241 33.55 -2.53 -7.88
C LYS A 241 34.08 -3.05 -6.54
N TRP A 242 33.25 -3.75 -5.75
CA TRP A 242 33.69 -4.34 -4.48
C TRP A 242 34.77 -5.40 -4.68
N LEU A 243 34.69 -6.16 -5.77
CA LEU A 243 35.70 -7.15 -6.12
C LEU A 243 37.05 -6.48 -6.43
N GLN A 244 37.05 -5.37 -7.17
CA GLN A 244 38.25 -4.56 -7.41
C GLN A 244 38.82 -3.94 -6.13
N GLN A 245 37.94 -3.62 -5.16
CA GLN A 245 38.33 -3.10 -3.85
C GLN A 245 38.83 -4.20 -2.89
N GLY A 246 38.76 -5.47 -3.29
CA GLY A 246 39.20 -6.58 -2.45
C GLY A 246 38.34 -6.77 -1.20
N ILE A 247 37.03 -6.46 -1.27
CA ILE A 247 36.12 -6.70 -0.14
C ILE A 247 36.05 -8.20 0.15
N ASP A 248 36.12 -8.56 1.43
CA ASP A 248 36.05 -9.95 1.90
C ASP A 248 34.71 -10.59 1.47
N PRO A 249 34.72 -11.78 0.83
CA PRO A 249 33.49 -12.51 0.49
C PRO A 249 32.50 -12.67 1.65
N ALA A 250 32.97 -12.81 2.90
CA ALA A 250 32.12 -12.93 4.09
C ALA A 250 31.24 -11.68 4.31
N ASP A 251 31.72 -10.49 3.91
CA ASP A 251 31.01 -9.22 4.09
C ASP A 251 29.99 -8.92 2.97
N ILE A 252 30.07 -9.64 1.85
CA ILE A 252 29.28 -9.33 0.65
C ILE A 252 27.78 -9.52 0.88
N GLY A 253 27.39 -10.58 1.59
CA GLY A 253 25.99 -10.82 1.94
C GLY A 253 25.39 -9.64 2.73
N ALA A 254 26.13 -9.12 3.72
CA ALA A 254 25.68 -7.97 4.51
C ALA A 254 25.61 -6.68 3.67
N LYS A 255 26.60 -6.43 2.81
CA LYS A 255 26.62 -5.26 1.91
C LYS A 255 25.49 -5.30 0.89
N LEU A 256 25.16 -6.47 0.35
CA LEU A 256 24.03 -6.66 -0.57
C LEU A 256 22.69 -6.36 0.10
N ARG A 257 22.47 -6.86 1.32
CA ARG A 257 21.25 -6.54 2.10
C ARG A 257 21.15 -5.05 2.38
N LYS A 258 22.26 -4.38 2.68
CA LYS A 258 22.30 -2.93 2.92
C LYS A 258 21.86 -2.11 1.70
N ILE A 259 22.14 -2.58 0.48
CA ILE A 259 21.66 -1.94 -0.76
C ILE A 259 20.26 -2.42 -1.18
N GLY A 260 19.59 -3.22 -0.35
CA GLY A 260 18.20 -3.65 -0.54
C GLY A 260 18.01 -4.93 -1.36
N VAL A 261 19.05 -5.73 -1.58
CA VAL A 261 18.92 -7.04 -2.22
C VAL A 261 18.37 -8.05 -1.22
N THR A 262 17.23 -8.66 -1.54
CA THR A 262 16.55 -9.64 -0.68
C THR A 262 17.15 -11.05 -0.83
N ASP A 263 17.28 -11.53 -2.07
CA ASP A 263 17.98 -12.77 -2.40
C ASP A 263 19.44 -12.48 -2.75
N THR A 264 20.32 -12.75 -1.80
CA THR A 264 21.76 -12.52 -1.96
C THR A 264 22.52 -13.73 -2.50
N ALA A 265 21.92 -14.92 -2.53
CA ALA A 265 22.65 -16.17 -2.74
C ALA A 265 23.41 -16.17 -4.08
N LYS A 266 22.68 -15.92 -5.18
CA LYS A 266 23.27 -15.89 -6.53
C LYS A 266 24.43 -14.89 -6.68
N TYR A 267 24.36 -13.77 -5.98
CA TYR A 267 25.34 -12.69 -6.07
C TYR A 267 26.59 -12.99 -5.25
N VAL A 268 26.42 -13.59 -4.08
CA VAL A 268 27.52 -14.06 -3.23
C VAL A 268 28.27 -15.17 -3.96
N ASP A 269 27.55 -16.14 -4.54
CA ASP A 269 28.14 -17.20 -5.37
C ASP A 269 28.94 -16.62 -6.54
N TRP A 270 28.35 -15.69 -7.29
CA TRP A 270 29.06 -15.03 -8.38
C TRP A 270 30.33 -14.32 -7.89
N TYR A 271 30.27 -13.63 -6.75
CA TYR A 271 31.40 -12.89 -6.20
C TYR A 271 32.57 -13.80 -5.80
N ILE A 272 32.27 -14.96 -5.20
CA ILE A 272 33.26 -15.98 -4.83
C ILE A 272 33.90 -16.61 -6.08
N ASP A 273 33.08 -16.92 -7.09
CA ASP A 273 33.53 -17.63 -8.27
C ASP A 273 34.30 -16.72 -9.25
N ALA A 274 33.96 -15.42 -9.32
CA ALA A 274 34.49 -14.51 -10.34
C ALA A 274 36.03 -14.44 -10.39
N PRO A 275 36.78 -14.32 -9.28
CA PRO A 275 38.24 -14.34 -9.31
C PRO A 275 38.82 -15.67 -9.79
N VAL A 276 38.18 -16.79 -9.45
CA VAL A 276 38.60 -18.13 -9.87
C VAL A 276 38.41 -18.28 -11.37
N VAL A 277 37.23 -17.92 -11.88
CA VAL A 277 36.90 -17.96 -13.31
C VAL A 277 37.84 -17.07 -14.13
N ALA A 278 38.20 -15.87 -13.65
CA ALA A 278 39.15 -14.99 -14.31
C ALA A 278 40.57 -15.62 -14.42
N ARG A 279 41.03 -16.28 -13.37
CA ARG A 279 42.32 -17.03 -13.37
C ARG A 279 42.25 -18.21 -14.34
N LEU A 280 41.16 -18.98 -14.32
CA LEU A 280 40.95 -20.10 -15.24
C LEU A 280 41.03 -19.65 -16.69
N LYS A 281 40.32 -18.58 -17.08
CA LYS A 281 40.37 -18.01 -18.43
C LYS A 281 41.79 -17.63 -18.83
N THR A 282 42.54 -17.00 -17.92
CA THR A 282 43.94 -16.62 -18.14
C THR A 282 44.83 -17.85 -18.36
N TRP A 283 44.67 -18.89 -17.55
CA TRP A 283 45.48 -20.11 -17.65
C TRP A 283 45.16 -20.93 -18.89
N VAL A 284 43.88 -21.11 -19.22
CA VAL A 284 43.44 -21.80 -20.45
C VAL A 284 43.98 -21.08 -21.68
N ASN A 285 43.90 -19.74 -21.73
CA ASN A 285 44.43 -18.96 -22.85
C ASN A 285 45.95 -19.07 -23.01
N ARG A 286 46.69 -19.24 -21.90
CA ARG A 286 48.13 -19.53 -21.90
C ARG A 286 48.47 -20.96 -22.30
N GLY A 287 47.47 -21.80 -22.58
CA GLY A 287 47.68 -23.19 -23.02
C GLY A 287 47.98 -24.17 -21.91
N LEU A 288 47.70 -23.83 -20.65
CA LEU A 288 47.74 -24.83 -19.58
C LEU A 288 46.68 -25.90 -19.85
N TYR A 289 47.00 -27.16 -19.56
CA TYR A 289 46.08 -28.29 -19.66
C TYR A 289 45.47 -28.66 -18.29
N SER A 290 44.40 -29.47 -18.28
CA SER A 290 43.53 -29.67 -17.11
C SER A 290 44.28 -30.03 -15.80
N PRO A 291 45.13 -31.07 -15.75
CA PRO A 291 45.97 -31.36 -14.58
C PRO A 291 46.77 -30.17 -14.01
N GLN A 292 47.36 -29.32 -14.86
CA GLN A 292 48.11 -28.15 -14.40
C GLN A 292 47.20 -27.10 -13.75
N ILE A 293 45.99 -26.93 -14.30
CA ILE A 293 44.97 -26.04 -13.75
C ILE A 293 44.53 -26.55 -12.37
N LEU A 294 44.29 -27.85 -12.21
CA LEU A 294 43.88 -28.44 -10.93
C LEU A 294 44.94 -28.21 -9.83
N VAL A 295 46.22 -28.37 -10.15
CA VAL A 295 47.32 -28.08 -9.21
C VAL A 295 47.35 -26.60 -8.83
N LYS A 296 47.16 -25.69 -9.79
CA LYS A 296 47.12 -24.24 -9.51
C LYS A 296 45.90 -23.83 -8.67
N LEU A 297 44.74 -24.45 -8.89
CA LEU A 297 43.55 -24.22 -8.07
C LEU A 297 43.76 -24.66 -6.62
N LYS A 298 44.33 -25.86 -6.40
CA LYS A 298 44.69 -26.34 -5.04
C LYS A 298 45.64 -25.37 -4.33
N ARG A 299 46.71 -24.94 -5.04
CA ARG A 299 47.67 -23.96 -4.50
C ARG A 299 47.05 -22.60 -4.20
N ALA A 300 45.99 -22.23 -4.92
CA ALA A 300 45.23 -21.00 -4.70
C ALA A 300 44.18 -21.14 -3.57
N GLY A 301 44.12 -22.28 -2.87
CA GLY A 301 43.18 -22.52 -1.78
C GLY A 301 41.74 -22.82 -2.22
N VAL A 302 41.51 -23.12 -3.50
CA VAL A 302 40.18 -23.48 -3.99
C VAL A 302 39.86 -24.91 -3.55
N THR A 303 38.91 -25.05 -2.63
CA THR A 303 38.55 -26.34 -2.01
C THR A 303 37.58 -27.14 -2.87
N ASP A 304 36.57 -26.50 -3.47
CA ASP A 304 35.60 -27.14 -4.35
C ASP A 304 36.02 -27.05 -5.83
N ILE A 305 37.03 -27.86 -6.18
CA ILE A 305 37.55 -27.89 -7.56
C ILE A 305 36.56 -28.53 -8.53
N LYS A 306 35.74 -29.47 -8.05
CA LYS A 306 34.75 -30.17 -8.89
C LYS A 306 33.71 -29.20 -9.45
N ARG A 307 33.32 -28.17 -8.69
CA ARG A 307 32.44 -27.07 -9.16
C ARG A 307 32.89 -26.42 -10.48
N TYR A 308 34.20 -26.39 -10.76
CA TYR A 308 34.76 -25.70 -11.92
C TYR A 308 35.05 -26.61 -13.13
N SER A 309 34.76 -27.91 -13.05
CA SER A 309 35.09 -28.86 -14.14
C SER A 309 34.42 -28.48 -15.46
N ASN A 310 33.13 -28.15 -15.43
CA ASN A 310 32.36 -27.74 -16.61
C ASN A 310 32.91 -26.43 -17.19
N THR A 311 33.15 -25.42 -16.33
CA THR A 311 33.73 -24.14 -16.75
C THR A 311 35.09 -24.32 -17.44
N ILE A 312 35.93 -25.21 -16.93
CA ILE A 312 37.23 -25.53 -17.56
C ILE A 312 37.02 -26.13 -18.95
N THR A 313 36.12 -27.10 -19.09
CA THR A 313 35.78 -27.74 -20.38
C THR A 313 35.26 -26.72 -21.39
N ASP A 314 34.34 -25.84 -20.98
CA ASP A 314 33.77 -24.80 -21.82
C ASP A 314 34.85 -23.82 -22.32
N LEU A 315 35.76 -23.39 -21.43
CA LEU A 315 36.86 -22.50 -21.78
C LEU A 315 37.81 -23.14 -22.81
N TYR A 316 38.07 -24.45 -22.72
CA TYR A 316 38.85 -25.14 -23.76
C TYR A 316 38.11 -25.18 -25.10
N GLY A 317 36.81 -25.50 -25.09
CA GLY A 317 36.00 -25.50 -26.30
C GLY A 317 36.01 -24.13 -27.00
N GLN A 318 35.85 -23.05 -26.23
CA GLN A 318 35.94 -21.67 -26.73
C GLN A 318 37.31 -21.35 -27.32
N ARG A 319 38.40 -21.78 -26.66
CA ARG A 319 39.75 -21.57 -27.16
C ARG A 319 40.01 -22.34 -28.46
N GLN A 320 39.57 -23.59 -28.57
CA GLN A 320 39.70 -24.39 -29.79
C GLN A 320 38.94 -23.75 -30.96
N ALA A 321 37.70 -23.32 -30.72
CA ALA A 321 36.91 -22.60 -31.72
C ALA A 321 37.60 -21.30 -32.18
N MET A 322 38.24 -20.56 -31.26
CA MET A 322 38.99 -19.36 -31.60
C MET A 322 40.24 -19.66 -32.44
N LEU A 323 40.98 -20.72 -32.11
CA LEU A 323 42.16 -21.14 -32.89
C LEU A 323 41.75 -21.58 -34.30
N TYR A 324 40.68 -22.38 -34.41
CA TYR A 324 40.15 -22.82 -35.70
C TYR A 324 39.72 -21.66 -36.60
N ARG A 325 39.04 -20.64 -36.03
CA ARG A 325 38.68 -19.41 -36.76
C ARG A 325 39.89 -18.62 -37.27
N LYS A 326 41.03 -18.68 -36.57
CA LYS A 326 42.27 -18.00 -37.00
C LYS A 326 43.01 -18.74 -38.10
N THR A 327 42.75 -20.04 -38.26
CA THR A 327 43.42 -20.91 -39.24
C THR A 327 42.57 -21.16 -40.49
N LEU A 328 41.33 -20.63 -40.54
CA LEU A 328 40.51 -20.63 -41.75
C LEU A 328 41.10 -19.59 -42.73
N PRO A 329 41.46 -19.99 -43.97
CA PRO A 329 42.08 -19.12 -44.97
C PRO A 329 41.14 -18.03 -45.51
#